data_AF-A0A969ZHZ3-F1
#
_entry.id   AF-A0A969ZHZ3-F1
#
_cell.length_a   1.000
_cell.length_b   1.000
_cell.length_c   1.000
_cell.angle_alpha   90.00
_cell.angle_beta   90.00
_cell.angle_gamma   90.00
#
_symmetry.space_group_name_H-M   'P 1'
#
loop_
_entity.id
_entity.type
_entity.pdbx_description
1 polymer ?
#
loop_
_entity_poly.entity_id
_entity_poly.type
_entity_poly.pdbx_seq_one_letter_code
_entity_poly.pdbx_strand_id
1 'polypeptide(L)'
;MKLTNLAVIFVIIISPFLFISTQTSKVAIEDQKLRTYYDNIIDNAIQDAAFILSRYGHDRSSNARQIASDAFFDSLYYSFNSYTNPTSKARVDACLPILVFLEKEGFFLYALNPYKNVHGQTEIKHTWFPMQHYIGETLSGRFSVRYTLDNSVYVYDQIDNAFSGGNYQEYKDKIPFFNDVRTFENLRLAAIKNSVQKEIMSYMNQYNQWSSGKSLYVSLKFPSIEDSDWKRAIADEGILVFAQGFPVLSGKSYSHYALGGARVIRKAPIAGYSWQGLPYYCRTDCKYYLNTVLTDPSFDKDSIIYFSDAYEAAQNGYFPCLHCE
;
A
#
# COMPACT_ATOMS: atom_id res chain seq x y z
N MET A 1 9.16 -54.09 38.93
CA MET A 1 8.78 -52.79 39.54
C MET A 1 7.27 -52.72 39.63
N LYS A 2 6.70 -52.20 40.73
CA LYS A 2 5.25 -51.94 40.81
C LYS A 2 4.88 -50.88 39.77
N LEU A 3 3.70 -51.02 39.15
CA LEU A 3 3.18 -50.10 38.12
C LEU A 3 3.24 -48.63 38.57
N THR A 4 3.03 -48.40 39.87
CA THR A 4 3.12 -47.09 40.53
C THR A 4 4.51 -46.44 40.40
N ASN A 5 5.59 -47.22 40.49
CA ASN A 5 6.95 -46.67 40.41
C ASN A 5 7.28 -46.22 38.97
N LEU A 6 6.72 -46.89 37.96
CA LEU A 6 6.89 -46.51 36.56
C LEU A 6 6.11 -45.23 36.25
N ALA A 7 4.91 -45.07 36.81
CA ALA A 7 4.11 -43.84 36.68
C ALA A 7 4.80 -42.62 37.33
N VAL A 8 5.43 -42.79 38.50
CA VAL A 8 6.16 -41.70 39.17
C VAL A 8 7.36 -41.23 38.34
N ILE A 9 8.14 -42.17 37.78
CA ILE A 9 9.28 -41.83 36.91
C ILE A 9 8.80 -41.10 35.64
N PHE A 10 7.71 -41.55 35.03
CA PHE A 10 7.11 -40.91 33.86
C PHE A 10 6.71 -39.45 34.14
N VAL A 11 6.06 -39.17 35.27
CA VAL A 11 5.67 -37.80 35.67
C VAL A 11 6.90 -36.92 35.91
N ILE A 12 7.95 -37.44 36.56
CA ILE A 12 9.20 -36.69 36.80
C ILE A 12 9.89 -36.32 35.48
N ILE A 13 9.84 -37.19 34.47
CA ILE A 13 10.46 -36.94 33.16
C ILE A 13 9.61 -35.97 32.33
N ILE A 14 8.29 -36.09 32.35
CA ILE A 14 7.40 -35.32 31.47
C ILE A 14 7.04 -33.94 32.04
N SER A 15 6.93 -33.80 33.36
CA SER A 15 6.54 -32.54 33.99
C SER A 15 7.45 -31.36 33.61
N PRO A 16 8.80 -31.49 33.61
CA PRO A 16 9.69 -30.42 33.16
C PRO A 16 9.48 -30.06 31.68
N PHE A 17 9.23 -31.06 30.82
CA PHE A 17 8.99 -30.85 29.40
C PHE A 17 7.68 -30.10 29.15
N LEU A 18 6.61 -30.48 29.85
CA LEU A 18 5.34 -29.75 29.80
C LEU A 18 5.50 -28.32 30.30
N PHE A 19 6.24 -28.10 31.39
CA PHE A 19 6.49 -26.75 31.90
C PHE A 19 7.21 -25.88 30.86
N ILE A 20 8.31 -26.37 30.28
CA ILE A 20 9.05 -25.66 29.23
C ILE A 20 8.13 -25.37 28.04
N SER A 21 7.35 -26.37 27.60
CA SER A 21 6.41 -26.21 26.49
C SER A 21 5.33 -25.17 26.78
N THR A 22 4.80 -25.10 28.00
CA THR A 22 3.78 -24.09 28.33
C THR A 22 4.35 -22.67 28.32
N GLN A 23 5.61 -22.49 28.73
CA GLN A 23 6.25 -21.18 28.70
C GLN A 23 6.54 -20.73 27.27
N THR A 24 7.06 -21.62 26.42
CA THR A 24 7.29 -21.30 25.01
C THR A 24 5.98 -20.99 24.28
N SER A 25 4.90 -21.73 24.56
CA SER A 25 3.57 -21.41 24.03
C SER A 25 3.07 -20.04 24.47
N LYS A 26 3.24 -19.68 25.75
CA LYS A 26 2.84 -18.34 26.25
C LYS A 26 3.62 -17.22 25.58
N VAL A 27 4.94 -17.35 25.49
CA VAL A 27 5.80 -16.36 24.81
C VAL A 27 5.43 -16.26 23.33
N ALA A 28 5.15 -17.37 22.65
CA ALA A 28 4.72 -17.38 21.26
C ALA A 28 3.36 -16.67 21.05
N ILE A 29 2.40 -16.84 21.97
CA ILE A 29 1.11 -16.15 21.92
C ILE A 29 1.29 -14.64 22.10
N GLU A 30 2.09 -14.20 23.08
CA GLU A 30 2.36 -12.78 23.29
C GLU A 30 3.15 -12.16 22.13
N ASP A 31 4.12 -12.89 21.56
CA ASP A 31 4.85 -12.48 20.36
C ASP A 31 3.91 -12.30 19.17
N GLN A 32 2.96 -13.22 18.97
CA GLN A 32 1.97 -13.11 17.90
C GLN A 32 1.08 -11.89 18.09
N LYS A 33 0.60 -11.62 19.31
CA LYS A 33 -0.18 -10.41 19.61
C LYS A 33 0.62 -9.14 19.31
N LEU A 34 1.90 -9.12 19.67
CA LEU A 34 2.78 -7.98 19.39
C LEU A 34 2.98 -7.76 17.88
N ARG A 35 3.15 -8.83 17.10
CA ARG A 35 3.25 -8.75 15.64
C ARG A 35 1.97 -8.21 15.02
N THR A 36 0.82 -8.76 15.40
CA THR A 36 -0.49 -8.28 14.93
C THR A 36 -0.73 -6.83 15.32
N TYR A 37 -0.25 -6.38 16.48
CA TYR A 37 -0.29 -4.97 16.87
C TYR A 37 0.51 -4.09 15.89
N TYR A 38 1.73 -4.48 15.53
CA TYR A 38 2.52 -3.77 14.53
C TYR A 38 1.86 -3.77 13.15
N ASP A 39 1.37 -4.93 12.70
CA ASP A 39 0.71 -5.09 11.40
C ASP A 39 -0.48 -4.12 11.30
N ASN A 40 -1.36 -4.11 12.31
CA ASN A 40 -2.52 -3.21 12.35
C ASN A 40 -2.13 -1.72 12.30
N ILE A 41 -1.06 -1.32 13.00
CA ILE A 41 -0.60 0.07 12.97
C ILE A 41 -0.12 0.47 11.58
N ILE A 42 0.67 -0.40 10.93
CA ILE A 42 1.21 -0.15 9.60
C ILE A 42 0.10 -0.17 8.56
N ASP A 43 -0.83 -1.12 8.66
CA ASP A 43 -1.97 -1.26 7.76
C ASP A 43 -2.94 -0.07 7.87
N ASN A 44 -3.16 0.45 9.08
CA ASN A 44 -3.97 1.67 9.26
C ASN A 44 -3.24 2.90 8.71
N ALA A 45 -1.94 3.06 9.00
CA ALA A 45 -1.17 4.20 8.52
C ALA A 45 -1.09 4.23 6.99
N ILE A 46 -0.94 3.08 6.33
CA ILE A 46 -0.91 3.02 4.85
C ILE A 46 -2.29 3.32 4.26
N GLN A 47 -3.38 2.94 4.93
CA GLN A 47 -4.75 3.29 4.52
C GLN A 47 -4.99 4.79 4.64
N ASP A 48 -4.54 5.43 5.73
CA ASP A 48 -4.62 6.89 5.89
C ASP A 48 -3.89 7.61 4.75
N ALA A 49 -2.65 7.18 4.45
CA ALA A 49 -1.84 7.75 3.38
C ALA A 49 -2.46 7.53 1.99
N ALA A 50 -2.98 6.33 1.72
CA ALA A 50 -3.67 6.02 0.48
C ALA A 50 -4.96 6.84 0.33
N PHE A 51 -5.70 7.06 1.42
CA PHE A 51 -6.88 7.91 1.44
C PHE A 51 -6.53 9.37 1.13
N ILE A 52 -5.44 9.90 1.70
CA ILE A 52 -4.92 11.23 1.34
C ILE A 52 -4.59 11.28 -0.15
N LEU A 53 -3.81 10.34 -0.68
CA LEU A 53 -3.50 10.29 -2.11
C LEU A 53 -4.77 10.29 -2.96
N SER A 54 -5.79 9.52 -2.56
CA SER A 54 -7.05 9.37 -3.28
C SER A 54 -7.83 10.68 -3.42
N ARG A 55 -7.69 11.59 -2.45
CA ARG A 55 -8.34 12.91 -2.47
C ARG A 55 -7.74 13.84 -3.53
N TYR A 56 -6.46 13.67 -3.86
CA TYR A 56 -5.76 14.48 -4.85
C TYR A 56 -5.99 14.02 -6.30
N GLY A 57 -6.76 12.95 -6.52
CA GLY A 57 -7.19 12.52 -7.86
C GLY A 57 -6.04 12.28 -8.83
N HIS A 58 -6.27 12.60 -10.12
CA HIS A 58 -5.31 12.44 -11.23
C HIS A 58 -4.18 13.49 -11.23
N ASP A 59 -4.27 14.54 -10.41
CA ASP A 59 -3.28 15.64 -10.36
C ASP A 59 -2.37 15.46 -9.14
N ARG A 60 -1.65 14.33 -9.11
CA ARG A 60 -0.66 14.02 -8.07
C ARG A 60 0.64 14.76 -8.35
N SER A 61 0.62 16.06 -8.10
CA SER A 61 1.83 16.85 -7.95
C SER A 61 2.75 16.24 -6.88
N SER A 62 4.04 16.57 -6.90
CA SER A 62 5.00 16.19 -5.85
C SER A 62 4.50 16.48 -4.43
N ASN A 63 3.62 17.46 -4.28
CA ASN A 63 2.98 17.82 -3.02
C ASN A 63 2.05 16.73 -2.48
N ALA A 64 1.23 16.08 -3.33
CA ALA A 64 0.30 15.04 -2.89
C ALA A 64 1.04 13.82 -2.32
N ARG A 65 2.14 13.42 -2.98
CA ARG A 65 3.04 12.36 -2.50
C ARG A 65 3.64 12.71 -1.14
N GLN A 66 4.10 13.95 -0.98
CA GLN A 66 4.68 14.43 0.28
C GLN A 66 3.65 14.44 1.42
N ILE A 67 2.44 14.97 1.18
CA ILE A 67 1.38 15.01 2.19
C ILE A 67 0.97 13.59 2.60
N ALA A 68 0.91 12.65 1.66
CA ALA A 68 0.61 11.26 1.96
C ALA A 68 1.73 10.57 2.75
N SER A 69 3.01 10.81 2.40
CA SER A 69 4.12 10.29 3.20
C SER A 69 4.14 10.88 4.61
N ASP A 70 3.83 12.17 4.75
CA ASP A 70 3.78 12.83 6.05
C ASP A 70 2.64 12.25 6.90
N ALA A 71 1.46 12.09 6.32
CA ALA A 71 0.32 11.45 6.99
C ALA A 71 0.63 10.01 7.43
N PHE A 72 1.31 9.23 6.59
CA PHE A 72 1.77 7.89 6.94
C PHE A 72 2.64 7.90 8.21
N PHE A 73 3.71 8.70 8.19
CA PHE A 73 4.66 8.75 9.30
C PHE A 73 4.03 9.37 10.56
N ASP A 74 3.17 10.37 10.43
CA ASP A 74 2.42 10.92 11.55
C ASP A 74 1.55 9.87 12.23
N SER A 75 0.76 9.09 11.47
CA SER A 75 -0.06 8.00 12.02
C SER A 75 0.79 6.97 12.79
N LEU A 76 1.98 6.63 12.29
CA LEU A 76 2.91 5.76 12.99
C LEU A 76 3.47 6.41 14.27
N TYR A 77 3.89 7.66 14.19
CA TYR A 77 4.48 8.36 15.32
C TYR A 77 3.48 8.57 16.46
N TYR A 78 2.21 8.81 16.13
CA TYR A 78 1.14 8.83 17.12
C TYR A 78 0.90 7.44 17.71
N SER A 79 0.80 6.41 16.87
CA SER A 79 0.54 5.03 17.32
C SER A 79 1.65 4.46 18.21
N PHE A 80 2.91 4.82 17.94
CA PHE A 80 4.07 4.41 18.74
C PHE A 80 4.44 5.38 19.87
N ASN A 81 3.64 6.44 20.09
CA ASN A 81 3.93 7.49 21.06
C ASN A 81 5.35 8.07 20.91
N SER A 82 5.81 8.22 19.67
CA SER A 82 7.16 8.68 19.33
C SER A 82 7.19 10.13 18.82
N TYR A 83 6.03 10.78 18.67
CA TYR A 83 5.90 12.10 18.05
C TYR A 83 6.78 13.20 18.66
N THR A 84 7.02 13.16 19.97
CA THR A 84 7.79 14.19 20.70
C THR A 84 9.27 13.87 20.84
N ASN A 85 9.70 12.62 20.58
CA ASN A 85 11.06 12.16 20.84
C ASN A 85 11.80 11.84 19.52
N PRO A 86 12.82 12.62 19.12
CA PRO A 86 13.58 12.39 17.90
C PRO A 86 14.24 11.02 17.82
N THR A 87 14.73 10.47 18.93
CA THR A 87 15.33 9.13 18.98
C THR A 87 14.29 8.04 18.74
N SER A 88 13.07 8.22 19.27
CA SER A 88 11.97 7.28 19.02
C SER A 88 11.49 7.34 17.58
N LYS A 89 11.42 8.53 16.96
CA LYS A 89 11.13 8.68 15.52
C LYS A 89 12.16 7.95 14.68
N ALA A 90 13.45 8.20 14.92
CA ALA A 90 14.54 7.55 14.18
C ALA A 90 14.49 6.01 14.26
N ARG A 91 14.00 5.43 15.36
CA ARG A 91 13.78 3.98 15.49
C ARG A 91 12.64 3.48 14.61
N VAL A 92 11.52 4.21 14.57
CA VAL A 92 10.39 3.90 13.67
C VAL A 92 10.85 4.02 12.21
N ASP A 93 11.57 5.08 11.88
CA ASP A 93 12.11 5.33 10.53
C ASP A 93 13.05 4.22 10.07
N ALA A 94 13.93 3.75 10.95
CA ALA A 94 14.84 2.64 10.66
C ALA A 94 14.09 1.33 10.39
N CYS A 95 12.91 1.14 11.00
CA CYS A 95 12.09 -0.05 10.77
C CYS A 95 11.24 0.03 9.49
N LEU A 96 11.13 1.22 8.89
CA LEU A 96 10.32 1.51 7.70
C LEU A 96 11.17 2.25 6.67
N PRO A 97 12.22 1.62 6.14
CA PRO A 97 13.24 2.30 5.36
C PRO A 97 12.75 2.70 3.96
N ILE A 98 11.63 2.16 3.47
CA ILE A 98 11.17 2.40 2.09
C ILE A 98 9.65 2.38 1.98
N LEU A 99 9.12 3.41 1.34
CA LEU A 99 7.78 3.48 0.77
C LEU A 99 7.90 3.53 -0.76
N VAL A 100 6.99 2.85 -1.44
CA VAL A 100 6.89 2.79 -2.89
C VAL A 100 5.57 3.39 -3.33
N PHE A 101 5.61 4.45 -4.12
CA PHE A 101 4.42 5.08 -4.68
C PHE A 101 4.25 4.59 -6.11
N LEU A 102 3.23 3.80 -6.37
CA LEU A 102 2.83 3.38 -7.71
C LEU A 102 1.95 4.45 -8.35
N GLU A 103 2.33 4.88 -9.54
CA GLU A 103 1.60 5.86 -10.34
C GLU A 103 1.42 5.32 -11.76
N LYS A 104 0.49 5.89 -12.53
CA LYS A 104 0.19 5.43 -13.88
C LYS A 104 1.43 5.20 -14.75
N GLU A 105 2.36 6.16 -14.77
CA GLU A 105 3.51 6.17 -15.68
C GLU A 105 4.73 5.39 -15.14
N GLY A 106 4.73 5.04 -13.85
CA GLY A 106 5.90 4.51 -13.16
C GLY A 106 5.77 4.62 -11.65
N PHE A 107 6.88 4.50 -10.94
CA PHE A 107 6.87 4.51 -9.48
C PHE A 107 8.01 5.34 -8.89
N PHE A 108 7.78 5.82 -7.68
CA PHE A 108 8.76 6.56 -6.89
C PHE A 108 9.11 5.78 -5.63
N LEU A 109 10.39 5.85 -5.23
CA LEU A 109 10.82 5.42 -3.91
C LEU A 109 10.95 6.63 -2.99
N TYR A 110 10.36 6.51 -1.80
CA TYR A 110 10.63 7.40 -0.68
C TYR A 110 11.34 6.58 0.39
N ALA A 111 12.66 6.76 0.47
CA ALA A 111 13.50 5.82 1.17
C ALA A 111 14.56 6.50 2.03
N LEU A 112 14.91 5.87 3.14
CA LEU A 112 15.87 6.34 4.12
C LEU A 112 17.27 6.36 3.51
N ASN A 113 17.91 7.52 3.47
CA ASN A 113 19.25 7.68 2.91
C ASN A 113 20.12 8.61 3.76
N PRO A 114 21.44 8.37 3.81
CA PRO A 114 22.39 9.34 4.31
C PRO A 114 22.54 10.48 3.31
N TYR A 115 22.42 11.71 3.76
CA TYR A 115 22.75 12.91 2.99
C TYR A 115 23.58 13.88 3.83
N LYS A 116 24.40 14.70 3.18
CA LYS A 116 25.14 15.75 3.86
C LYS A 116 24.28 17.00 3.94
N ASN A 117 24.05 17.49 5.15
CA ASN A 117 23.38 18.77 5.35
C ASN A 117 24.31 19.94 4.96
N VAL A 118 23.79 21.17 5.02
CA VAL A 118 24.53 22.41 4.71
C VAL A 118 25.77 22.61 5.62
N HIS A 119 25.82 21.94 6.76
CA HIS A 119 26.93 21.96 7.71
C HIS A 119 27.93 20.81 7.50
N GLY A 120 27.77 20.01 6.44
CA GLY A 120 28.62 18.87 6.12
C GLY A 120 28.42 17.64 7.03
N GLN A 121 27.43 17.67 7.92
CA GLN A 121 27.08 16.56 8.79
C GLN A 121 26.22 15.54 8.03
N THR A 122 26.47 14.26 8.25
CA THR A 122 25.65 13.19 7.66
C THR A 122 24.39 13.01 8.48
N GLU A 123 23.25 13.28 7.87
CA GLU A 123 21.93 13.04 8.43
C GLU A 123 21.26 11.91 7.65
N ILE A 124 20.47 11.10 8.35
CA ILE A 124 19.73 9.98 7.76
C ILE A 124 18.26 10.37 7.78
N LYS A 125 17.64 10.48 6.61
CA LYS A 125 16.20 10.78 6.47
C LYS A 125 15.63 10.16 5.21
N HIS A 126 14.31 10.08 5.11
CA HIS A 126 13.66 9.66 3.88
C HIS A 126 13.76 10.74 2.80
N THR A 127 14.14 10.30 1.61
CA THR A 127 14.31 11.16 0.43
C THR A 127 13.67 10.54 -0.79
N TRP A 128 13.13 11.37 -1.67
CA TRP A 128 12.58 10.96 -2.96
C TRP A 128 13.69 10.55 -3.92
N PHE A 129 13.56 9.37 -4.51
CA PHE A 129 14.35 8.93 -5.64
C PHE A 129 13.72 9.40 -6.96
N PRO A 130 14.50 9.49 -8.05
CA PRO A 130 13.95 9.73 -9.38
C PRO A 130 12.93 8.66 -9.77
N MET A 131 11.93 9.08 -10.53
CA MET A 131 10.90 8.19 -11.06
C MET A 131 11.53 7.02 -11.83
N GLN A 132 11.10 5.82 -11.50
CA GLN A 132 11.41 4.61 -12.25
C GLN A 132 10.21 4.21 -13.10
N HIS A 133 10.47 3.54 -14.21
CA HIS A 133 9.44 3.14 -15.16
C HIS A 133 9.22 1.63 -15.13
N TYR A 134 8.03 1.17 -15.53
CA TYR A 134 7.73 -0.26 -15.64
C TYR A 134 8.26 -0.81 -16.96
N ILE A 135 9.48 -1.33 -16.94
CA ILE A 135 10.16 -1.83 -18.13
C ILE A 135 9.99 -3.35 -18.20
N GLY A 136 9.40 -3.83 -19.29
CA GLY A 136 9.28 -5.25 -19.56
C GLY A 136 10.53 -5.84 -20.22
N GLU A 137 10.55 -7.16 -20.36
CA GLU A 137 11.55 -7.84 -21.16
C GLU A 137 11.43 -7.47 -22.63
N THR A 138 12.55 -7.54 -23.36
CA THR A 138 12.56 -7.26 -24.79
C THR A 138 11.75 -8.30 -25.55
N LEU A 139 10.69 -7.86 -26.24
CA LEU A 139 9.83 -8.74 -27.02
C LEU A 139 10.45 -9.01 -28.39
N SER A 140 10.48 -10.28 -28.79
CA SER A 140 11.04 -10.75 -30.07
C SER A 140 12.49 -10.30 -30.33
N GLY A 141 13.24 -9.93 -29.28
CA GLY A 141 14.60 -9.37 -29.42
C GLY A 141 14.66 -8.02 -30.14
N ARG A 142 13.53 -7.33 -30.32
CA ARG A 142 13.42 -6.08 -31.10
C ARG A 142 12.75 -4.94 -30.34
N PHE A 143 11.71 -5.24 -29.57
CA PHE A 143 10.88 -4.20 -28.95
C PHE A 143 11.17 -4.10 -27.47
N SER A 144 11.68 -2.95 -27.03
CA SER A 144 11.71 -2.59 -25.62
C SER A 144 10.40 -1.88 -25.27
N VAL A 145 9.66 -2.42 -24.30
CA VAL A 145 8.33 -1.93 -23.95
C VAL A 145 8.34 -1.40 -22.52
N ARG A 146 7.99 -0.13 -22.38
CA ARG A 146 7.60 0.48 -21.11
C ARG A 146 6.08 0.41 -20.98
N TYR A 147 5.62 -0.22 -19.93
CA TYR A 147 4.21 -0.34 -19.58
C TYR A 147 3.78 0.79 -18.63
N THR A 148 2.49 1.06 -18.59
CA THR A 148 1.84 1.88 -17.55
C THR A 148 0.95 0.97 -16.68
N LEU A 149 0.34 1.52 -15.62
CA LEU A 149 -0.69 0.79 -14.86
C LEU A 149 -2.00 0.61 -15.66
N ASP A 150 -2.20 1.38 -16.73
CA ASP A 150 -3.35 1.25 -17.61
C ASP A 150 -3.00 0.50 -18.91
N ASN A 151 -3.75 0.77 -19.98
CA ASN A 151 -3.61 0.07 -21.26
C ASN A 151 -2.64 0.78 -22.22
N SER A 152 -1.97 1.84 -21.77
CA SER A 152 -0.97 2.55 -22.56
C SER A 152 0.38 1.85 -22.50
N VAL A 153 1.14 1.96 -23.57
CA VAL A 153 2.53 1.48 -23.64
C VAL A 153 3.38 2.48 -24.40
N TYR A 154 4.67 2.44 -24.12
CA TYR A 154 5.69 3.14 -24.88
C TYR A 154 6.64 2.09 -25.45
N VAL A 155 6.71 2.05 -26.78
CA VAL A 155 7.46 1.04 -27.53
C VAL A 155 8.65 1.72 -28.17
N TYR A 156 9.82 1.19 -27.89
CA TYR A 156 11.05 1.48 -28.61
C TYR A 156 11.39 0.30 -29.52
N ASP A 157 11.39 0.55 -30.82
CA ASP A 157 11.85 -0.39 -31.84
C ASP A 157 13.37 -0.25 -32.02
N GLN A 158 14.12 -1.28 -31.66
CA GLN A 158 15.58 -1.27 -31.72
C GLN A 158 16.14 -1.34 -33.14
N ILE A 159 15.36 -1.81 -34.12
CA ILE A 159 15.80 -1.90 -35.51
C ILE A 159 15.55 -0.58 -36.21
N ASP A 160 14.33 -0.04 -36.08
CA ASP A 160 13.93 1.19 -36.76
C ASP A 160 14.36 2.46 -35.98
N ASN A 161 14.92 2.29 -34.77
CA ASN A 161 15.24 3.36 -33.81
C ASN A 161 14.07 4.34 -33.59
N ALA A 162 12.85 3.79 -33.57
CA ALA A 162 11.63 4.56 -33.46
C ALA A 162 11.04 4.41 -32.06
N PHE A 163 10.67 5.55 -31.47
CA PHE A 163 9.94 5.60 -30.20
C PHE A 163 8.51 6.09 -30.45
N SER A 164 7.54 5.40 -29.89
CA SER A 164 6.14 5.83 -29.93
C SER A 164 5.40 5.37 -28.68
N GLY A 165 4.35 6.08 -28.31
CA GLY A 165 3.46 5.68 -27.22
C GLY A 165 1.99 5.80 -27.63
N GLY A 166 1.17 4.92 -27.08
CA GLY A 166 -0.25 4.84 -27.43
C GLY A 166 -0.93 3.70 -26.68
N ASN A 167 -2.18 3.38 -27.06
CA ASN A 167 -2.84 2.20 -26.51
C ASN A 167 -2.16 0.93 -27.05
N TYR A 168 -1.97 -0.10 -26.22
CA TYR A 168 -1.31 -1.34 -26.65
C TYR A 168 -1.97 -1.99 -27.88
N GLN A 169 -3.27 -1.76 -28.08
CA GLN A 169 -4.02 -2.29 -29.22
C GLN A 169 -3.52 -1.75 -30.57
N GLU A 170 -2.96 -0.53 -30.60
CA GLU A 170 -2.40 0.09 -31.81
C GLU A 170 -1.13 -0.62 -32.30
N TYR A 171 -0.50 -1.43 -31.43
CA TYR A 171 0.75 -2.13 -31.72
C TYR A 171 0.57 -3.61 -32.06
N LYS A 172 -0.68 -4.11 -32.11
CA LYS A 172 -1.02 -5.52 -32.37
C LYS A 172 -0.43 -6.08 -33.66
N ASP A 173 -0.37 -5.26 -34.70
CA ASP A 173 0.17 -5.66 -36.01
C ASP A 173 1.69 -5.88 -35.98
N LYS A 174 2.40 -5.14 -35.10
CA LYS A 174 3.86 -5.20 -34.98
C LYS A 174 4.33 -6.15 -33.87
N ILE A 175 3.54 -6.27 -32.80
CA ILE A 175 3.85 -7.04 -31.61
C ILE A 175 2.76 -8.09 -31.40
N PRO A 176 2.94 -9.32 -31.92
CA PRO A 176 1.92 -10.37 -31.87
C PRO A 176 1.44 -10.72 -30.45
N PHE A 177 2.28 -10.53 -29.44
CA PHE A 177 1.94 -10.74 -28.03
C PHE A 177 0.79 -9.85 -27.53
N PHE A 178 0.52 -8.73 -28.21
CA PHE A 178 -0.57 -7.82 -27.86
C PHE A 178 -1.93 -8.21 -28.44
N ASN A 179 -1.97 -9.25 -29.29
CA ASN A 179 -3.23 -9.74 -29.87
C ASN A 179 -4.14 -10.39 -28.83
N ASP A 180 -3.57 -11.08 -27.84
CA ASP A 180 -4.31 -11.67 -26.73
C ASP A 180 -4.24 -10.77 -25.50
N VAL A 181 -5.41 -10.35 -25.00
CA VAL A 181 -5.52 -9.46 -23.84
C VAL A 181 -4.87 -10.08 -22.61
N ARG A 182 -5.04 -11.39 -22.38
CA ARG A 182 -4.46 -12.07 -21.21
C ARG A 182 -2.93 -12.09 -21.27
N THR A 183 -2.37 -12.29 -22.46
CA THR A 183 -0.93 -12.24 -22.69
C THR A 183 -0.38 -10.84 -22.43
N PHE A 184 -1.04 -9.79 -22.96
CA PHE A 184 -0.66 -8.39 -22.65
C PHE A 184 -0.68 -8.12 -21.14
N GLU A 185 -1.78 -8.51 -20.46
CA GLU A 185 -1.91 -8.33 -19.02
C GLU A 185 -0.79 -9.04 -18.26
N ASN A 186 -0.47 -10.29 -18.60
CA ASN A 186 0.61 -11.01 -17.96
C ASN A 186 1.98 -10.33 -18.16
N LEU A 187 2.26 -9.82 -19.36
CA LEU A 187 3.48 -9.06 -19.66
C LEU A 187 3.55 -7.76 -18.85
N ARG A 188 2.43 -7.02 -18.76
CA ARG A 188 2.31 -5.80 -17.97
C ARG A 188 2.55 -6.07 -16.49
N LEU A 189 1.84 -7.05 -15.92
CA LEU A 189 1.98 -7.44 -14.51
C LEU A 189 3.43 -7.85 -14.21
N ALA A 190 4.07 -8.62 -15.09
CA ALA A 190 5.47 -9.03 -14.95
C ALA A 190 6.42 -7.82 -15.01
N ALA A 191 6.22 -6.89 -15.95
CA ALA A 191 7.04 -5.68 -16.09
C ALA A 191 6.97 -4.81 -14.82
N ILE A 192 5.77 -4.58 -14.29
CA ILE A 192 5.57 -3.80 -13.07
C ILE A 192 6.22 -4.49 -11.88
N LYS A 193 5.88 -5.77 -11.63
CA LYS A 193 6.44 -6.58 -10.54
C LYS A 193 7.96 -6.59 -10.57
N ASN A 194 8.55 -6.92 -11.71
CA ASN A 194 10.00 -7.08 -11.84
C ASN A 194 10.71 -5.73 -11.70
N SER A 195 10.17 -4.65 -12.25
CA SER A 195 10.76 -3.31 -12.13
C SER A 195 10.77 -2.82 -10.68
N VAL A 196 9.63 -2.94 -9.99
CA VAL A 196 9.49 -2.55 -8.59
C VAL A 196 10.37 -3.42 -7.69
N GLN A 197 10.31 -4.74 -7.84
CA GLN A 197 11.13 -5.67 -7.06
C GLN A 197 12.62 -5.41 -7.25
N LYS A 198 13.08 -5.23 -8.49
CA LYS A 198 14.48 -4.95 -8.80
C LYS A 198 14.96 -3.68 -8.09
N GLU A 199 14.18 -2.61 -8.14
CA GLU A 199 14.57 -1.34 -7.55
C GLU A 199 14.58 -1.40 -6.01
N ILE A 200 13.57 -2.02 -5.40
CA ILE A 200 13.55 -2.23 -3.94
C ILE A 200 14.74 -3.08 -3.50
N MET A 201 15.02 -4.18 -4.20
CA MET A 201 16.16 -5.04 -3.89
C MET A 201 17.49 -4.29 -4.04
N SER A 202 17.63 -3.45 -5.07
CA SER A 202 18.79 -2.58 -5.27
C SER A 202 18.98 -1.64 -4.08
N TYR A 203 17.91 -0.94 -3.68
CA TYR A 203 17.91 -0.07 -2.51
C TYR A 203 18.25 -0.82 -1.23
N MET A 204 17.61 -1.96 -0.94
CA MET A 204 17.86 -2.74 0.28
C MET A 204 19.32 -3.22 0.36
N ASN A 205 19.91 -3.63 -0.76
CA ASN A 205 21.32 -4.01 -0.82
C ASN A 205 22.23 -2.81 -0.50
N GLN A 206 21.96 -1.65 -1.10
CA GLN A 206 22.69 -0.41 -0.82
C GLN A 206 22.54 -0.01 0.66
N TYR A 207 21.31 -0.04 1.18
CA TYR A 207 20.99 0.20 2.58
C TYR A 207 21.83 -0.66 3.50
N ASN A 208 21.80 -1.98 3.30
CA ASN A 208 22.54 -2.93 4.13
C ASN A 208 24.05 -2.68 4.10
N GLN A 209 24.60 -2.23 2.96
CA GLN A 209 26.02 -1.89 2.85
C GLN A 209 26.39 -0.67 3.69
N TRP A 210 25.65 0.44 3.57
CA TRP A 210 26.02 1.68 4.27
C TRP A 210 25.56 1.73 5.74
N SER A 211 24.56 0.94 6.12
CA SER A 211 23.99 0.93 7.47
C SER A 211 24.69 -0.07 8.40
N SER A 212 25.44 -1.02 7.85
CA SER A 212 26.17 -2.02 8.63
C SER A 212 27.07 -1.37 9.69
N GLY A 213 26.98 -1.87 10.92
CA GLY A 213 27.76 -1.38 12.06
C GLY A 213 27.24 -0.08 12.71
N LYS A 214 26.08 0.45 12.29
CA LYS A 214 25.46 1.64 12.90
C LYS A 214 24.43 1.26 13.98
N SER A 215 24.14 2.21 14.88
CA SER A 215 23.34 2.02 16.10
C SER A 215 21.85 1.69 15.89
N LEU A 216 21.32 1.87 14.68
CA LEU A 216 19.94 1.56 14.28
C LEU A 216 19.90 0.64 13.06
N TYR A 217 20.94 -0.17 12.87
CA TYR A 217 21.03 -1.08 11.73
C TYR A 217 19.89 -2.10 11.74
N VAL A 218 19.13 -2.15 10.65
CA VAL A 218 18.17 -3.20 10.34
C VAL A 218 18.63 -3.93 9.09
N SER A 219 18.81 -5.26 9.16
CA SER A 219 19.15 -6.03 7.97
C SER A 219 17.89 -6.26 7.13
N LEU A 220 17.80 -5.56 6.00
CA LEU A 220 16.64 -5.61 5.12
C LEU A 220 16.74 -6.79 4.16
N LYS A 221 15.61 -7.47 3.96
CA LYS A 221 15.46 -8.50 2.93
C LYS A 221 14.14 -8.31 2.21
N PHE A 222 14.15 -8.42 0.88
CA PHE A 222 12.91 -8.35 0.12
C PHE A 222 12.00 -9.52 0.53
N PRO A 223 10.76 -9.27 1.00
CA PRO A 223 9.86 -10.34 1.38
C PRO A 223 9.34 -11.06 0.13
N SER A 224 8.92 -12.32 0.30
CA SER A 224 8.15 -12.99 -0.75
C SER A 224 6.72 -12.42 -0.73
N ILE A 225 6.31 -11.80 -1.83
CA ILE A 225 4.95 -11.25 -2.02
C ILE A 225 4.21 -12.19 -2.96
N GLU A 226 2.98 -12.56 -2.60
CA GLU A 226 2.14 -13.42 -3.43
C GLU A 226 1.74 -12.74 -4.73
N ASP A 227 1.54 -13.51 -5.81
CA ASP A 227 1.07 -12.95 -7.08
C ASP A 227 -0.33 -12.34 -6.97
N SER A 228 -1.15 -12.83 -6.05
CA SER A 228 -2.48 -12.27 -5.76
C SER A 228 -2.37 -10.85 -5.18
N ASP A 229 -1.39 -10.63 -4.30
CA ASP A 229 -1.09 -9.37 -3.65
C ASP A 229 -0.48 -8.37 -4.63
N TRP A 230 0.41 -8.82 -5.52
CA TRP A 230 0.88 -8.02 -6.64
C TRP A 230 -0.27 -7.55 -7.53
N LYS A 231 -1.18 -8.44 -7.90
CA LYS A 231 -2.36 -8.08 -8.70
C LYS A 231 -3.23 -7.04 -8.00
N ARG A 232 -3.37 -7.11 -6.67
CA ARG A 232 -4.09 -6.07 -5.90
C ARG A 232 -3.33 -4.75 -5.88
N ALA A 233 -2.02 -4.79 -5.66
CA ALA A 233 -1.17 -3.60 -5.60
C ALA A 233 -1.14 -2.82 -6.90
N ILE A 234 -1.14 -3.52 -8.05
CA ILE A 234 -0.96 -2.91 -9.38
C ILE A 234 -2.27 -2.76 -10.16
N ALA A 235 -3.40 -3.04 -9.51
CA ALA A 235 -4.73 -2.76 -10.06
C ALA A 235 -5.00 -1.26 -10.20
N ASP A 236 -4.28 -0.42 -9.44
CA ASP A 236 -4.40 1.03 -9.47
C ASP A 236 -3.14 1.68 -8.87
N GLU A 237 -3.10 3.01 -8.91
CA GLU A 237 -2.13 3.81 -8.19
C GLU A 237 -2.27 3.61 -6.67
N GLY A 238 -1.15 3.64 -5.95
CA GLY A 238 -1.16 3.31 -4.52
C GLY A 238 0.21 3.41 -3.87
N ILE A 239 0.27 2.95 -2.63
CA ILE A 239 1.49 2.94 -1.81
C ILE A 239 1.75 1.51 -1.33
N LEU A 240 2.99 1.06 -1.47
CA LEU A 240 3.50 -0.13 -0.78
C LEU A 240 4.49 0.29 0.29
N VAL A 241 4.45 -0.37 1.43
CA VAL A 241 5.44 -0.19 2.49
C VAL A 241 6.00 -1.53 2.95
N PHE A 242 7.28 -1.51 3.29
CA PHE A 242 8.00 -2.68 3.81
C PHE A 242 8.52 -2.37 5.20
N ALA A 243 7.99 -3.07 6.19
CA ALA A 243 8.30 -2.88 7.59
C ALA A 243 9.15 -4.05 8.11
N GLN A 244 10.34 -3.79 8.63
CA GLN A 244 11.27 -4.80 9.12
C GLN A 244 12.04 -4.30 10.34
N GLY A 245 12.45 -5.21 11.22
CA GLY A 245 13.35 -4.84 12.34
C GLY A 245 12.67 -4.31 13.60
N PHE A 246 11.33 -4.32 13.66
CA PHE A 246 10.63 -4.09 14.92
C PHE A 246 11.02 -5.15 15.96
N PRO A 247 11.17 -4.78 17.25
CA PRO A 247 11.52 -5.73 18.32
C PRO A 247 10.46 -6.82 18.49
N VAL A 248 10.91 -8.06 18.64
CA VAL A 248 10.08 -9.26 18.86
C VAL A 248 10.48 -9.95 20.15
N LEU A 249 9.57 -10.72 20.74
CA LEU A 249 9.79 -11.46 21.98
C LEU A 249 10.45 -12.82 21.73
N SER A 250 10.24 -13.41 20.55
CA SER A 250 10.86 -14.69 20.21
C SER A 250 10.95 -14.95 18.70
N GLY A 251 11.81 -15.90 18.32
CA GLY A 251 11.81 -16.47 16.98
C GLY A 251 12.42 -15.59 15.90
N LYS A 252 11.67 -15.40 14.80
CA LYS A 252 12.14 -14.75 13.56
C LYS A 252 12.01 -13.23 13.68
N SER A 253 12.92 -12.49 13.04
CA SER A 253 12.79 -11.04 12.90
C SER A 253 11.44 -10.66 12.30
N TYR A 254 10.87 -9.55 12.76
CA TYR A 254 9.64 -9.01 12.19
C TYR A 254 9.87 -8.58 10.74
N SER A 255 8.92 -8.96 9.88
CA SER A 255 8.82 -8.53 8.49
C SER A 255 7.36 -8.53 8.10
N HIS A 256 6.89 -7.39 7.60
CA HIS A 256 5.53 -7.19 7.11
C HIS A 256 5.58 -6.28 5.89
N TYR A 257 4.61 -6.44 5.00
CA TYR A 257 4.37 -5.50 3.92
C TYR A 257 2.90 -5.12 3.91
N ALA A 258 2.62 -3.87 3.62
CA ALA A 258 1.25 -3.36 3.54
C ALA A 258 1.03 -2.63 2.22
N LEU A 259 -0.20 -2.70 1.73
CA LEU A 259 -0.65 -2.17 0.45
C LEU A 259 -1.81 -1.20 0.69
N GLY A 260 -1.60 0.07 0.37
CA GLY A 260 -2.65 1.09 0.38
C GLY A 260 -3.00 1.46 -1.05
N GLY A 261 -4.10 0.92 -1.58
CA GLY A 261 -4.63 1.35 -2.89
C GLY A 261 -5.23 2.74 -2.79
N ALA A 262 -4.80 3.67 -3.63
CA ALA A 262 -5.30 5.05 -3.60
C ALA A 262 -6.61 5.23 -4.39
N ARG A 263 -7.24 4.12 -4.80
CA ARG A 263 -8.57 4.11 -5.37
C ARG A 263 -9.57 4.26 -4.23
N VAL A 264 -10.16 5.44 -4.09
CA VAL A 264 -11.51 5.49 -3.53
C VAL A 264 -12.34 4.65 -4.49
N ILE A 265 -12.89 3.52 -4.03
CA ILE A 265 -14.09 2.99 -4.67
C ILE A 265 -15.13 4.08 -4.44
N ARG A 266 -15.15 5.11 -5.29
CA ARG A 266 -16.32 5.93 -5.46
C ARG A 266 -17.33 5.00 -6.12
N LYS A 267 -17.99 4.16 -5.32
CA LYS A 267 -19.43 4.05 -5.53
C LYS A 267 -19.87 5.52 -5.47
N ALA A 268 -20.46 6.03 -6.55
CA ALA A 268 -20.93 7.41 -6.59
C ALA A 268 -21.67 7.65 -5.26
N PRO A 269 -21.22 8.60 -4.42
CA PRO A 269 -21.69 8.64 -3.05
C PRO A 269 -23.20 8.77 -3.05
N ILE A 270 -23.86 8.03 -2.17
CA ILE A 270 -25.30 8.14 -2.03
C ILE A 270 -25.55 9.42 -1.23
N ALA A 271 -26.09 10.44 -1.89
CA ALA A 271 -26.45 11.69 -1.23
C ALA A 271 -27.79 11.48 -0.50
N GLY A 272 -27.76 11.56 0.82
CA GLY A 272 -28.93 11.74 1.68
C GLY A 272 -29.25 13.22 1.83
N TYR A 273 -30.52 13.59 1.71
CA TYR A 273 -31.00 14.96 1.87
C TYR A 273 -32.43 14.96 2.43
N SER A 274 -32.85 16.07 3.03
CA SER A 274 -34.24 16.26 3.45
C SER A 274 -34.99 17.06 2.39
N TRP A 275 -36.08 16.50 1.86
CA TRP A 275 -36.94 17.17 0.89
C TRP A 275 -38.37 17.18 1.39
N GLN A 276 -38.96 18.38 1.51
CA GLN A 276 -40.32 18.57 2.02
C GLN A 276 -40.59 17.87 3.37
N GLY A 277 -39.57 17.83 4.24
CA GLY A 277 -39.67 17.23 5.58
C GLY A 277 -39.49 15.70 5.62
N LEU A 278 -39.15 15.06 4.50
CA LEU A 278 -38.86 13.64 4.43
C LEU A 278 -37.40 13.38 3.99
N PRO A 279 -36.68 12.45 4.65
CA PRO A 279 -35.32 12.10 4.29
C PRO A 279 -35.29 11.18 3.06
N TYR A 280 -34.59 11.59 2.01
CA TYR A 280 -34.39 10.81 0.78
C TYR A 280 -32.92 10.58 0.50
N TYR A 281 -32.59 9.45 -0.13
CA TYR A 281 -31.27 9.20 -0.67
C TYR A 281 -31.31 8.96 -2.18
N CYS A 282 -30.30 9.44 -2.90
CA CYS A 282 -30.12 9.12 -4.32
C CYS A 282 -28.65 9.07 -4.68
N ARG A 283 -28.34 8.59 -5.89
CA ARG A 283 -26.99 8.74 -6.44
C ARG A 283 -26.73 10.21 -6.77
N THR A 284 -25.48 10.65 -6.64
CA THR A 284 -25.08 12.03 -6.95
C THR A 284 -25.25 12.42 -8.43
N ASP A 285 -25.42 11.46 -9.33
CA ASP A 285 -25.67 11.67 -10.76
C ASP A 285 -27.17 11.71 -11.13
N CYS A 286 -28.07 11.67 -10.13
CA CYS A 286 -29.52 11.76 -10.34
C CYS A 286 -29.92 13.12 -10.94
N LYS A 287 -30.52 13.11 -12.14
CA LYS A 287 -30.98 14.33 -12.83
C LYS A 287 -32.02 15.10 -12.02
N TYR A 288 -32.95 14.40 -11.36
CA TYR A 288 -33.98 15.03 -10.54
C TYR A 288 -33.36 15.75 -9.34
N TYR A 289 -32.42 15.11 -8.65
CA TYR A 289 -31.69 15.73 -7.54
C TYR A 289 -30.91 16.97 -7.99
N LEU A 290 -30.14 16.86 -9.07
CA LEU A 290 -29.30 17.95 -9.56
C LEU A 290 -30.10 19.15 -10.09
N ASN A 291 -31.19 18.90 -10.83
CA ASN A 291 -31.90 19.93 -11.57
C ASN A 291 -33.21 20.39 -10.91
N THR A 292 -33.67 19.71 -9.87
CA THR A 292 -34.92 20.05 -9.16
C THR A 292 -34.65 20.34 -7.70
N VAL A 293 -34.04 19.39 -6.98
CA VAL A 293 -33.83 19.52 -5.53
C VAL A 293 -32.77 20.58 -5.20
N LEU A 294 -31.56 20.45 -5.75
CA LEU A 294 -30.44 21.37 -5.44
C LEU A 294 -30.66 22.81 -5.93
N THR A 295 -31.51 22.98 -6.94
CA THR A 295 -31.81 24.27 -7.56
C THR A 295 -32.98 24.99 -6.90
N ASP A 296 -33.72 24.31 -6.01
CA ASP A 296 -34.85 24.94 -5.32
C ASP A 296 -34.35 25.94 -4.26
N PRO A 297 -34.82 27.19 -4.27
CA PRO A 297 -34.42 28.21 -3.29
C PRO A 297 -34.75 27.86 -1.83
N SER A 298 -35.73 26.97 -1.61
CA SER A 298 -36.17 26.51 -0.29
C SER A 298 -35.40 25.29 0.23
N PHE A 299 -34.48 24.75 -0.58
CA PHE A 299 -33.67 23.60 -0.20
C PHE A 299 -32.53 23.98 0.75
N ASP A 300 -32.48 23.30 1.89
CA ASP A 300 -31.39 23.43 2.85
C ASP A 300 -30.17 22.60 2.40
N LYS A 301 -29.15 23.28 1.89
CA LYS A 301 -27.90 22.64 1.43
C LYS A 301 -27.08 22.03 2.56
N ASP A 302 -27.26 22.49 3.80
CA ASP A 302 -26.53 21.96 4.95
C ASP A 302 -27.13 20.62 5.44
N SER A 303 -28.31 20.24 4.92
CA SER A 303 -28.95 18.95 5.19
C SER A 303 -28.37 17.76 4.42
N ILE A 304 -27.39 18.00 3.53
CA ILE A 304 -26.79 16.95 2.69
C ILE A 304 -25.81 16.12 3.50
N ILE A 305 -26.01 14.80 3.51
CA ILE A 305 -25.13 13.81 4.12
C ILE A 305 -24.76 12.78 3.05
N TYR A 306 -23.56 12.21 3.11
CA TYR A 306 -23.11 11.19 2.16
C TYR A 306 -23.01 9.82 2.83
N PHE A 307 -23.59 8.82 2.19
CA PHE A 307 -23.53 7.41 2.58
C PHE A 307 -22.67 6.61 1.61
N SER A 308 -22.07 5.53 2.11
CA SER A 308 -21.22 4.61 1.36
C SER A 308 -22.02 3.70 0.41
N ASP A 309 -23.26 3.35 0.77
CA ASP A 309 -24.22 2.65 -0.09
C ASP A 309 -25.69 2.89 0.33
N ALA A 310 -26.62 2.37 -0.48
CA ALA A 310 -28.06 2.51 -0.26
C ALA A 310 -28.55 1.77 1.01
N TYR A 311 -27.83 0.73 1.44
CA TYR A 311 -28.18 -0.01 2.64
C TYR A 311 -27.89 0.80 3.90
N GLU A 312 -26.74 1.47 3.95
CA GLU A 312 -26.39 2.42 5.02
C GLU A 312 -27.39 3.58 5.09
N ALA A 313 -27.78 4.15 3.94
CA ALA A 313 -28.79 5.22 3.89
C ALA A 313 -30.14 4.75 4.44
N ALA A 314 -30.59 3.56 4.06
CA ALA A 314 -31.84 2.96 4.54
C ALA A 314 -31.79 2.63 6.05
N GLN A 315 -30.65 2.13 6.55
CA GLN A 315 -30.44 1.92 7.99
C GLN A 315 -30.57 3.22 8.80
N ASN A 316 -30.13 4.34 8.22
CA ASN A 316 -30.25 5.67 8.82
C ASN A 316 -31.63 6.34 8.56
N GLY A 317 -32.59 5.60 8.00
CA GLY A 317 -33.97 6.05 7.84
C GLY A 317 -34.27 6.88 6.58
N TYR A 318 -33.37 6.90 5.61
CA TYR A 318 -33.57 7.62 4.34
C TYR A 318 -34.31 6.73 3.34
N PHE A 319 -35.24 7.32 2.59
CA PHE A 319 -36.01 6.62 1.55
C PHE A 319 -35.37 6.75 0.17
N PRO A 320 -35.45 5.74 -0.71
CA PRO A 320 -34.92 5.86 -2.06
C PRO A 320 -35.66 6.95 -2.86
N CYS A 321 -34.91 7.79 -3.57
CA CYS A 321 -35.48 8.70 -4.55
C CYS A 321 -36.11 7.93 -5.72
N LEU A 322 -37.40 8.13 -5.95
CA LEU A 322 -38.18 7.44 -7.00
C LEU A 322 -37.81 7.84 -8.43
N HIS A 323 -37.01 8.90 -8.59
CA HIS A 323 -36.61 9.45 -9.88
C HIS A 323 -35.15 9.14 -10.25
N CYS A 324 -34.49 8.29 -9.45
CA CYS A 324 -33.12 7.86 -9.69
C CYS A 324 -33.14 6.39 -10.14
N GLU A 325 -32.92 6.15 -11.43
CA GLU A 325 -32.65 4.80 -11.97
C GLU A 325 -31.20 4.37 -11.75
#